data_AF-W2BZD9-F1
#
_entry.id   AF-W2BZD9-F1
#
_cell.length_a   1.000
_cell.length_b   1.000
_cell.length_c   1.000
_cell.angle_alpha   90.00
_cell.angle_beta   90.00
_cell.angle_gamma   90.00
#
_symmetry.space_group_name_H-M   'P 1'
#
loop_
_entity.id
_entity.type
_entity.pdbx_description
1 polymer ?
#
loop_
_entity_poly.entity_id
_entity_poly.type
_entity_poly.pdbx_seq_one_letter_code
_entity_poly.pdbx_strand_id
1 'polypeptide(L)'
;MDALDEVRREAWRDAHEEAKALSKANPRGKGRPRKDDPVSQEISAAKAKAYDIKGSTYALGKAPENLTDKQRLKVEMIAQTDNRLYRAYLMKERLRLIFKIRDVDEAEAELDQWLWWASHIRIDAFKELYRKIKRHKSHIEHDQAWDEQRTDRSYKQQDQTDHSQGLWFPKHPEYAGYGISGLLRSDHSTS
;
A
#
# COMPACT_ATOMS: atom_id res chain seq x y z
N MET A 1 -6.25 6.43 9.25
CA MET A 1 -5.68 5.10 9.59
C MET A 1 -6.42 4.48 10.78
N ASP A 2 -7.75 4.60 10.84
CA ASP A 2 -8.53 4.14 11.99
C ASP A 2 -8.97 2.67 11.88
N ALA A 3 -9.23 2.18 10.66
CA ALA A 3 -9.84 0.86 10.47
C ALA A 3 -8.98 -0.30 11.01
N LEU A 4 -7.66 -0.30 10.76
CA LEU A 4 -6.78 -1.34 11.30
C LEU A 4 -6.64 -1.25 12.83
N ASP A 5 -6.56 -0.03 13.38
CA ASP A 5 -6.48 0.14 14.83
C ASP A 5 -7.78 -0.25 15.53
N GLU A 6 -8.93 0.00 14.91
CA GLU A 6 -10.23 -0.47 15.38
C GLU A 6 -10.30 -2.00 15.46
N VAL A 7 -9.89 -2.71 14.40
CA VAL A 7 -9.81 -4.18 14.40
C VAL A 7 -8.84 -4.69 15.46
N ARG A 8 -7.70 -4.01 15.66
CA ARG A 8 -6.75 -4.34 16.73
C ARG A 8 -7.38 -4.16 18.13
N ARG A 9 -8.17 -3.09 18.34
CA ARG A 9 -8.88 -2.87 19.61
C ARG A 9 -9.94 -3.95 19.85
N GLU A 10 -10.66 -4.38 18.81
CA GLU A 10 -11.59 -5.51 18.89
C GLU A 10 -10.87 -6.82 19.24
N ALA A 11 -9.81 -7.15 18.50
CA ALA A 11 -8.96 -8.31 18.78
C ALA A 11 -8.43 -8.32 20.22
N TRP A 12 -8.01 -7.15 20.72
CA TRP A 12 -7.58 -6.98 22.10
C TRP A 12 -8.73 -7.19 23.09
N ARG A 13 -9.92 -6.62 22.83
CA ARG A 13 -11.10 -6.80 23.70
C ARG A 13 -11.51 -8.27 23.79
N ASP A 14 -11.54 -8.97 22.66
CA ASP A 14 -11.89 -10.39 22.60
C ASP A 14 -10.90 -11.24 23.42
N ALA A 15 -9.58 -11.04 23.21
CA ALA A 15 -8.54 -11.73 23.97
C ALA A 15 -8.55 -11.36 25.47
N HIS A 16 -8.89 -10.10 25.79
CA HIS A 16 -8.97 -9.64 27.17
C HIS A 16 -10.19 -10.22 27.91
N GLU A 17 -11.36 -10.28 27.25
CA GLU A 17 -12.54 -10.90 27.84
C GLU A 17 -12.37 -12.43 27.97
N GLU A 18 -11.68 -13.10 27.05
CA GLU A 18 -11.26 -14.50 27.18
C GLU A 18 -10.42 -14.71 28.46
N ALA A 19 -9.37 -13.90 28.64
CA ALA A 19 -8.51 -13.96 29.82
C ALA A 19 -9.27 -13.67 31.14
N LYS A 20 -10.22 -12.73 31.08
CA LYS A 20 -11.07 -12.36 32.22
C LYS A 20 -12.09 -13.46 32.55
N ALA A 21 -12.67 -14.10 31.54
CA ALA A 21 -13.58 -15.24 31.71
C ALA A 21 -12.85 -16.42 32.37
N LEU A 22 -11.65 -16.75 31.91
CA LEU A 22 -10.79 -17.78 32.52
C LEU A 22 -10.47 -17.46 33.98
N SER A 23 -10.14 -16.20 34.29
CA SER A 23 -9.89 -15.75 35.66
C SER A 23 -11.15 -15.79 36.54
N LYS A 24 -12.33 -15.54 35.98
CA LYS A 24 -13.60 -15.57 36.71
C LYS A 24 -14.06 -17.01 36.98
N ALA A 25 -13.86 -17.91 36.02
CA ALA A 25 -14.16 -19.33 36.15
C ALA A 25 -13.26 -20.01 37.20
N ASN A 26 -12.06 -19.47 37.41
CA ASN A 26 -11.08 -20.00 38.36
C ASN A 26 -10.75 -18.97 39.46
N PRO A 27 -11.69 -18.70 40.39
CA PRO A 27 -11.45 -17.75 41.47
C PRO A 27 -10.32 -18.25 42.38
N ARG A 28 -9.45 -17.34 42.82
CA ARG A 28 -8.30 -17.64 43.68
C ARG A 28 -8.36 -16.81 44.96
N GLY A 29 -7.89 -17.40 46.06
CA GLY A 29 -7.64 -16.69 47.32
C GLY A 29 -6.47 -15.71 47.21
N LYS A 30 -6.27 -14.89 48.25
CA LYS A 30 -5.13 -13.96 48.32
C LYS A 30 -3.79 -14.71 48.32
N GLY A 31 -2.84 -14.26 47.51
CA GLY A 31 -1.46 -14.79 47.49
C GLY A 31 -0.89 -14.95 46.08
N ARG A 32 0.43 -15.18 46.00
CA ARG A 32 1.11 -15.47 44.72
C ARG A 32 0.78 -16.91 44.27
N PRO A 33 0.44 -17.14 43.00
CA PRO A 33 0.29 -18.49 42.46
C PRO A 33 1.55 -19.33 42.60
N ARG A 34 1.37 -20.64 42.77
CA ARG A 34 2.46 -21.62 42.61
C ARG A 34 2.92 -21.61 41.15
N LYS A 35 4.23 -21.79 40.92
CA LYS A 35 4.85 -21.72 39.59
C LYS A 35 4.31 -22.79 38.64
N ASP A 36 4.00 -23.97 39.17
CA ASP A 36 3.64 -25.16 38.38
C ASP A 36 2.12 -25.40 38.32
N ASP A 37 1.32 -24.37 38.62
CA ASP A 37 -0.14 -24.45 38.57
C ASP A 37 -0.63 -24.20 37.13
N PRO A 38 -1.16 -25.23 36.43
CA PRO A 38 -1.51 -25.14 35.01
C PRO A 38 -2.59 -24.10 34.74
N VAL A 39 -3.58 -23.98 35.63
CA VAL A 39 -4.67 -22.99 35.49
C VAL A 39 -4.14 -21.56 35.56
N SER A 40 -3.16 -21.33 36.43
CA SER A 40 -2.50 -20.02 36.53
C SER A 40 -1.65 -19.70 35.30
N GLN A 41 -0.98 -20.70 34.73
CA GLN A 41 -0.20 -20.55 33.50
C GLN A 41 -1.10 -20.23 32.31
N GLU A 42 -2.25 -20.90 32.16
CA GLU A 42 -3.24 -20.63 31.12
C GLU A 42 -3.80 -19.20 31.21
N ILE A 43 -4.22 -18.76 32.40
CA ILE A 43 -4.70 -17.38 32.61
C ILE A 43 -3.59 -16.37 32.29
N SER A 44 -2.35 -16.65 32.68
CA SER A 44 -1.20 -15.78 32.38
C SER A 44 -0.91 -15.72 30.88
N ALA A 45 -0.99 -16.85 30.17
CA ALA A 45 -0.79 -16.93 28.73
C ALA A 45 -1.89 -16.16 27.97
N ALA A 46 -3.16 -16.30 28.38
CA ALA A 46 -4.27 -15.54 27.81
C ALA A 46 -4.09 -14.02 28.02
N LYS A 47 -3.61 -13.60 29.20
CA LYS A 47 -3.27 -12.20 29.48
C LYS A 47 -2.09 -11.72 28.63
N ALA A 48 -1.06 -12.55 28.46
CA ALA A 48 0.09 -12.23 27.61
C ALA A 48 -0.33 -12.04 26.15
N LYS A 49 -1.15 -12.94 25.59
CA LYS A 49 -1.76 -12.81 24.25
C LYS A 49 -2.46 -11.46 24.08
N ALA A 50 -3.32 -11.08 25.02
CA ALA A 50 -3.98 -9.77 24.97
C ALA A 50 -2.97 -8.60 25.02
N TYR A 51 -1.94 -8.70 25.86
CA TYR A 51 -0.89 -7.69 25.94
C TYR A 51 -0.08 -7.56 24.64
N ASP A 52 0.24 -8.67 23.99
CA ASP A 52 0.99 -8.69 22.74
C ASP A 52 0.18 -8.07 21.59
N ILE A 53 -1.12 -8.38 21.49
CA ILE A 53 -2.04 -7.72 20.55
C ILE A 53 -2.09 -6.21 20.83
N LYS A 54 -2.18 -5.81 22.10
CA LYS A 54 -2.18 -4.39 22.49
C LYS A 54 -0.88 -3.70 22.07
N GLY A 55 0.26 -4.35 22.26
CA GLY A 55 1.61 -3.84 21.96
C GLY A 55 2.04 -3.97 20.49
N SER A 56 1.12 -4.29 19.58
CA SER A 56 1.40 -4.49 18.15
C SER A 56 1.23 -3.26 17.27
N THR A 57 0.67 -2.15 17.80
CA THR A 57 0.32 -0.94 17.03
C THR A 57 1.46 -0.45 16.12
N TYR A 58 2.67 -0.36 16.64
CA TYR A 58 3.83 0.10 15.88
C TYR A 58 4.33 -0.91 14.84
N ALA A 59 4.17 -2.21 15.09
CA ALA A 59 4.53 -3.24 14.11
C ALA A 59 3.53 -3.21 12.93
N LEU A 60 2.24 -3.07 13.22
CA LEU A 60 1.17 -3.00 12.21
C LEU A 60 1.16 -1.67 11.44
N GLY A 61 1.64 -0.59 12.04
CA GLY A 61 1.70 0.73 11.40
C GLY A 61 2.77 0.84 10.32
N LYS A 62 3.90 0.15 10.49
CA LYS A 62 5.05 0.24 9.59
C LYS A 62 4.88 -0.57 8.31
N ALA A 63 5.61 -0.16 7.28
CA ALA A 63 5.80 -0.93 6.06
C ALA A 63 6.61 -2.20 6.34
N PRO A 64 6.31 -3.34 5.69
CA PRO A 64 6.98 -4.62 5.92
C PRO A 64 8.49 -4.57 5.66
N GLU A 65 8.96 -3.76 4.71
CA GLU A 65 10.37 -3.53 4.42
C GLU A 65 11.13 -2.81 5.56
N ASN A 66 10.41 -2.09 6.43
CA ASN A 66 11.00 -1.27 7.50
C ASN A 66 10.76 -1.88 8.91
N LEU A 67 10.35 -3.15 8.97
CA LEU A 67 10.15 -3.85 10.23
C LEU A 67 11.48 -4.33 10.80
N THR A 68 11.69 -4.07 12.09
CA THR A 68 12.76 -4.77 12.83
C THR A 68 12.38 -6.23 13.05
N ASP A 69 13.36 -7.10 13.32
CA ASP A 69 13.10 -8.55 13.52
C ASP A 69 12.06 -8.81 14.62
N LYS A 70 12.15 -8.07 15.73
CA LYS A 70 11.15 -8.12 16.82
C LYS A 70 9.76 -7.72 16.35
N GLN A 71 9.64 -6.77 15.42
CA GLN A 71 8.35 -6.33 14.88
C GLN A 71 7.80 -7.34 13.87
N ARG A 72 8.66 -7.95 13.04
CA ARG A 72 8.29 -9.05 12.13
C ARG A 72 7.74 -10.24 12.90
N LEU A 73 8.43 -10.67 13.94
CA LEU A 73 7.98 -11.75 14.84
C LEU A 73 6.61 -11.44 15.47
N LYS A 74 6.34 -10.18 15.82
CA LYS A 74 5.01 -9.79 16.32
C LYS A 74 3.92 -9.92 15.25
N VAL A 75 4.19 -9.55 14.01
CA VAL A 75 3.23 -9.71 12.90
C VAL A 75 2.99 -11.19 12.61
N GLU A 76 4.03 -12.02 12.65
CA GLU A 76 3.93 -13.47 12.49
C GLU A 76 3.12 -14.11 13.63
N MET A 77 3.35 -13.68 14.88
CA MET A 77 2.55 -14.11 16.04
C MET A 77 1.06 -13.72 15.86
N ILE A 78 0.77 -12.53 15.33
CA ILE A 78 -0.61 -12.13 15.01
C ILE A 78 -1.21 -13.04 13.93
N ALA A 79 -0.45 -13.40 12.89
CA ALA A 79 -0.91 -14.31 11.86
C ALA A 79 -1.34 -15.68 12.44
N GLN A 80 -0.67 -16.15 13.49
CA GLN A 80 -0.98 -17.40 14.17
C GLN A 80 -2.13 -17.29 15.17
N THR A 81 -2.33 -16.12 15.79
CA THR A 81 -3.25 -15.94 16.92
C THR A 81 -4.59 -15.31 16.53
N ASP A 82 -4.59 -14.35 15.59
CA ASP A 82 -5.78 -13.64 15.14
C ASP A 82 -5.74 -13.41 13.62
N ASN A 83 -6.37 -14.32 12.88
CA ASN A 83 -6.50 -14.24 11.42
C ASN A 83 -7.33 -13.03 10.98
N ARG A 84 -8.30 -12.56 11.77
CA ARG A 84 -9.10 -11.36 11.44
C ARG A 84 -8.20 -10.12 11.41
N LEU A 85 -7.39 -9.93 12.44
CA LEU A 85 -6.43 -8.84 12.51
C LEU A 85 -5.35 -8.94 11.43
N TYR A 86 -4.86 -10.14 11.15
CA TYR A 86 -3.87 -10.35 10.10
C TYR A 86 -4.42 -10.06 8.69
N ARG A 87 -5.66 -10.47 8.38
CA ARG A 87 -6.33 -10.13 7.13
C ARG A 87 -6.52 -8.63 6.96
N ALA A 88 -6.90 -7.94 8.04
CA ALA A 88 -6.96 -6.47 8.05
C ALA A 88 -5.60 -5.83 7.74
N TYR A 89 -4.52 -6.35 8.32
CA TYR A 89 -3.16 -5.90 8.01
C TYR A 89 -2.80 -6.09 6.53
N LEU A 90 -3.05 -7.27 5.95
CA LEU A 90 -2.80 -7.52 4.53
C LEU A 90 -3.60 -6.58 3.63
N MET A 91 -4.85 -6.28 3.98
CA MET A 91 -5.71 -5.38 3.20
C MET A 91 -5.17 -3.94 3.20
N LYS A 92 -4.64 -3.47 4.33
CA LYS A 92 -3.94 -2.19 4.43
C LYS A 92 -2.67 -2.19 3.56
N GLU A 93 -1.86 -3.25 3.63
CA GLU A 93 -0.62 -3.31 2.86
C GLU A 93 -0.85 -3.39 1.36
N ARG A 94 -1.91 -4.08 0.90
CA ARG A 94 -2.29 -4.05 -0.52
C ARG A 94 -2.67 -2.64 -0.96
N LEU A 95 -3.45 -1.91 -0.15
CA LEU A 95 -3.80 -0.52 -0.46
C LEU A 95 -2.56 0.39 -0.56
N ARG A 96 -1.55 0.16 0.29
CA ARG A 96 -0.27 0.87 0.21
C ARG A 96 0.47 0.59 -1.09
N LEU A 97 0.44 -0.65 -1.57
CA LEU A 97 1.08 -1.03 -2.83
C LEU A 97 0.38 -0.40 -4.02
N ILE A 98 -0.96 -0.36 -4.02
CA ILE A 98 -1.75 0.30 -5.07
C ILE A 98 -1.33 1.76 -5.25
N PHE A 99 -1.17 2.51 -4.16
CA PHE A 99 -0.71 3.90 -4.23
C PHE A 99 0.74 4.10 -4.67
N LYS A 100 1.53 3.03 -4.83
CA LYS A 100 2.89 3.09 -5.37
C LYS A 100 2.96 2.75 -6.87
N ILE A 101 1.89 2.21 -7.45
CA ILE A 101 1.83 1.90 -8.89
C ILE A 101 1.84 3.22 -9.65
N ARG A 102 2.65 3.30 -10.71
CA ARG A 102 2.79 4.52 -11.54
C ARG A 102 1.86 4.51 -12.75
N ASP A 103 1.52 3.32 -13.23
CA ASP A 103 0.59 3.11 -14.32
C ASP A 103 -0.85 3.25 -13.81
N VAL A 104 -1.62 4.12 -14.44
CA VAL A 104 -2.96 4.50 -13.96
C VAL A 104 -3.95 3.36 -14.18
N ASP A 105 -3.90 2.71 -15.34
CA ASP A 105 -4.80 1.61 -15.69
C ASP A 105 -4.57 0.40 -14.76
N GLU A 106 -3.30 0.07 -14.49
CA GLU A 106 -2.93 -0.98 -13.54
C GLU A 106 -3.36 -0.64 -12.11
N ALA A 107 -3.16 0.62 -11.68
CA ALA A 107 -3.58 1.08 -10.36
C ALA A 107 -5.11 1.02 -10.19
N GLU A 108 -5.88 1.36 -11.23
CA GLU A 108 -7.34 1.28 -11.21
C GLU A 108 -7.81 -0.17 -11.13
N ALA A 109 -7.26 -1.06 -11.96
CA ALA A 109 -7.61 -2.48 -11.95
C ALA A 109 -7.33 -3.13 -10.58
N GLU A 110 -6.18 -2.82 -9.98
CA GLU A 110 -5.84 -3.29 -8.63
C GLU A 110 -6.74 -2.69 -7.54
N LEU A 111 -7.14 -1.42 -7.68
CA LEU A 111 -8.09 -0.78 -6.78
C LEU A 111 -9.47 -1.42 -6.86
N ASP A 112 -9.96 -1.75 -8.05
CA ASP A 112 -11.24 -2.44 -8.22
C ASP A 112 -11.21 -3.85 -7.63
N GLN A 113 -10.10 -4.58 -7.82
CA GLN A 113 -9.89 -5.88 -7.17
C GLN A 113 -9.87 -5.75 -5.64
N TRP A 114 -9.23 -4.70 -5.11
CA TRP A 114 -9.22 -4.40 -3.69
C TRP A 114 -10.62 -4.08 -3.17
N LEU A 115 -11.40 -3.26 -3.89
CA LEU A 115 -12.79 -2.94 -3.55
C LEU A 115 -13.68 -4.18 -3.52
N TRP A 116 -13.48 -5.10 -4.48
CA TRP A 116 -14.18 -6.39 -4.49
C TRP A 116 -13.86 -7.20 -3.24
N TRP A 117 -12.58 -7.39 -2.87
CA TRP A 117 -12.21 -8.09 -1.63
C TRP A 117 -12.73 -7.40 -0.37
N ALA A 118 -12.63 -6.08 -0.29
CA ALA A 118 -13.07 -5.30 0.86
C ALA A 118 -14.60 -5.38 1.05
N SER A 119 -15.40 -5.56 -0.01
CA SER A 119 -16.83 -5.77 0.11
C SER A 119 -17.22 -7.15 0.70
N HIS A 120 -16.37 -8.16 0.52
CA HIS A 120 -16.60 -9.53 0.99
C HIS A 120 -15.95 -9.82 2.36
N ILE A 121 -15.18 -8.87 2.90
CA ILE A 121 -14.55 -9.04 4.21
C ILE A 121 -15.58 -8.88 5.33
N ARG A 122 -15.59 -9.82 6.28
CA ARG A 122 -16.46 -9.78 7.47
C ARG A 122 -15.84 -8.93 8.59
N ILE A 123 -15.42 -7.71 8.24
CA ILE A 123 -14.80 -6.76 9.17
C ILE A 123 -15.42 -5.38 8.91
N ASP A 124 -16.24 -4.90 9.83
CA ASP A 124 -17.08 -3.72 9.58
C ASP A 124 -16.26 -2.43 9.44
N ALA A 125 -15.17 -2.29 10.20
CA ALA A 125 -14.21 -1.19 10.04
C ALA A 125 -13.66 -1.09 8.60
N PHE A 126 -13.44 -2.22 7.93
CA PHE A 126 -12.98 -2.27 6.53
C PHE A 126 -14.12 -2.05 5.54
N LYS A 127 -15.36 -2.41 5.86
CA LYS A 127 -16.53 -2.04 5.04
C LYS A 127 -16.76 -0.53 5.05
N GLU A 128 -16.55 0.13 6.19
CA GLU A 128 -16.60 1.60 6.27
C GLU A 128 -15.48 2.24 5.44
N LEU A 129 -14.27 1.69 5.52
CA LEU A 129 -13.15 2.13 4.68
C LEU A 129 -13.47 1.96 3.19
N TYR A 130 -14.02 0.81 2.80
CA TYR A 130 -14.52 0.54 1.46
C TYR A 130 -15.54 1.59 1.00
N ARG A 131 -16.57 1.88 1.81
CA ARG A 131 -17.60 2.89 1.50
C ARG A 131 -17.00 4.27 1.31
N LYS A 132 -15.96 4.62 2.10
CA LYS A 132 -15.24 5.88 1.95
C LYS A 132 -14.45 5.92 0.65
N ILE A 133 -13.66 4.91 0.35
CA ILE A 133 -12.83 4.86 -0.87
C ILE A 133 -13.73 4.87 -2.11
N LYS A 134 -14.78 4.03 -2.14
CA LYS A 134 -15.73 3.98 -3.26
C LYS A 134 -16.40 5.32 -3.55
N ARG A 135 -16.77 6.09 -2.52
CA ARG A 135 -17.35 7.44 -2.69
C ARG A 135 -16.38 8.44 -3.32
N HIS A 136 -15.08 8.26 -3.13
CA HIS A 136 -14.06 9.17 -3.64
C HIS A 136 -13.38 8.64 -4.91
N LYS A 137 -13.75 7.46 -5.42
CA LYS A 137 -13.13 6.86 -6.64
C LYS A 137 -13.17 7.84 -7.82
N SER A 138 -14.33 8.45 -8.07
CA SER A 138 -14.50 9.44 -9.15
C SER A 138 -13.69 10.72 -8.99
N HIS A 139 -13.38 11.13 -7.74
CA HIS A 139 -12.51 12.29 -7.49
C HIS A 139 -11.03 11.93 -7.71
N ILE A 140 -10.63 10.69 -7.41
CA ILE A 140 -9.28 10.18 -7.65
C ILE A 140 -9.02 10.05 -9.16
N GLU A 141 -10.00 9.55 -9.92
CA GLU A 141 -9.95 9.47 -11.39
C GLU A 141 -9.88 10.87 -12.04
N HIS A 142 -10.67 11.84 -11.53
CA HIS A 142 -10.69 13.19 -12.07
C HIS A 142 -9.37 13.94 -11.85
N ASP A 143 -8.74 13.88 -10.67
CA ASP A 143 -7.51 14.64 -10.40
C ASP A 143 -6.30 14.20 -11.26
N GLN A 144 -6.28 12.97 -11.78
CA GLN A 144 -5.19 12.46 -12.62
C GLN A 144 -5.44 12.64 -14.13
N ALA A 145 -6.70 12.66 -14.58
CA ALA A 145 -7.05 13.02 -15.95
C ALA A 145 -6.74 14.50 -16.30
N TRP A 146 -6.64 15.37 -15.29
CA TRP A 146 -6.25 16.78 -15.49
C TRP A 146 -4.75 16.98 -15.77
N ASP A 147 -3.89 16.04 -15.39
CA ASP A 147 -2.44 16.15 -15.64
C ASP A 147 -2.08 15.80 -17.09
N GLU A 148 -2.86 14.90 -17.72
CA GLU A 148 -2.77 14.56 -19.14
C GLU A 148 -3.25 15.69 -20.07
N GLN A 149 -4.28 16.45 -19.67
CA GLN A 149 -4.72 17.62 -20.44
C GLN A 149 -3.75 18.81 -20.35
N ARG A 150 -2.88 18.82 -19.33
CA ARG A 150 -1.93 19.91 -19.07
C ARG A 150 -0.67 19.81 -19.93
N THR A 151 -0.24 18.60 -20.27
CA THR A 151 0.85 18.34 -21.23
C THR A 151 0.40 18.54 -22.68
N ASP A 152 -0.87 18.24 -23.00
CA ASP A 152 -1.38 18.30 -24.38
C ASP A 152 -1.85 19.70 -24.81
N ARG A 153 -2.26 20.57 -23.86
CA ARG A 153 -2.65 21.97 -24.16
C ARG A 153 -1.45 22.86 -24.50
N SER A 154 -0.25 22.52 -24.03
CA SER A 154 0.99 23.25 -24.36
C SER A 154 1.47 23.00 -25.80
N TYR A 155 1.18 21.82 -26.38
CA TYR A 155 1.60 21.48 -27.75
C TYR A 155 0.64 21.98 -28.83
N LYS A 156 -0.66 22.15 -28.53
CA LYS A 156 -1.64 22.66 -29.50
C LYS A 156 -1.73 24.18 -29.58
N GLN A 157 -1.22 24.92 -28.60
CA GLN A 157 -1.28 26.39 -28.60
C GLN A 157 -0.16 27.05 -29.44
N GLN A 158 0.93 26.33 -29.77
CA GLN A 158 2.03 26.86 -30.59
C GLN A 158 1.81 26.67 -32.10
N ASP A 159 1.01 25.70 -32.53
CA ASP A 159 0.76 25.41 -33.96
C ASP A 159 -0.26 26.39 -34.59
N GLN A 160 -1.05 27.07 -33.76
CA GLN A 160 -2.11 27.97 -34.22
C GLN A 160 -1.65 29.43 -34.41
N THR A 161 -0.45 29.80 -33.93
CA THR A 161 0.13 31.13 -34.18
C THR A 161 0.99 31.22 -35.44
N ASP A 162 1.28 30.11 -36.12
CA ASP A 162 2.17 30.10 -37.30
C ASP A 162 1.42 30.13 -38.65
N HIS A 163 0.09 30.04 -38.63
CA HIS A 163 -0.73 29.94 -39.86
C HIS A 163 -1.36 31.27 -40.31
N SER A 164 -0.89 32.43 -39.81
CA SER A 164 -1.52 33.70 -40.17
C SER A 164 -0.61 34.90 -40.41
N GLN A 165 0.71 34.73 -40.55
CA GLN A 165 1.53 35.72 -41.25
C GLN A 165 2.61 35.05 -42.09
N GLY A 166 2.41 35.05 -43.40
CA GLY A 166 3.46 34.76 -44.35
C GLY A 166 4.57 35.82 -44.25
N LEU A 167 5.73 35.41 -43.77
CA LEU A 167 7.03 36.02 -44.05
C LEU A 167 8.11 34.94 -43.87
N TRP A 168 8.35 34.24 -44.97
CA TRP A 168 9.66 33.89 -45.50
C TRP A 168 10.76 33.48 -44.49
N PHE A 169 11.10 32.19 -44.43
CA PHE A 169 12.46 31.70 -44.69
C PHE A 169 12.47 30.18 -44.94
N PRO A 170 12.88 29.70 -46.13
CA PRO A 170 13.04 28.27 -46.43
C PRO A 170 14.29 27.63 -45.81
N LYS A 171 14.17 26.32 -45.65
CA LYS A 171 15.04 25.38 -44.92
C LYS A 171 16.48 25.30 -45.45
N HIS A 172 17.46 25.24 -44.55
CA HIS A 172 18.79 24.70 -44.86
C HIS A 172 19.04 23.39 -44.09
N PRO A 173 19.55 22.33 -44.73
CA PRO A 173 19.69 21.00 -44.16
C PRO A 173 21.17 20.70 -43.85
N GLU A 174 21.60 20.67 -42.58
CA GLU A 174 22.99 20.33 -42.28
C GLU A 174 23.24 19.25 -41.22
N TYR A 175 22.22 18.52 -40.73
CA TYR A 175 22.48 17.38 -39.84
C TYR A 175 21.59 16.16 -40.08
N ALA A 176 21.64 15.61 -41.30
CA ALA A 176 21.18 14.24 -41.57
C ALA A 176 21.79 13.66 -42.87
N GLY A 177 23.11 13.74 -43.03
CA GLY A 177 23.75 13.37 -44.30
C GLY A 177 25.20 12.93 -44.26
N TYR A 178 25.73 12.44 -43.14
CA TYR A 178 27.03 11.77 -43.13
C TYR A 178 26.88 10.32 -42.66
N GLY A 179 26.51 9.47 -43.60
CA GLY A 179 26.65 8.02 -43.53
C GLY A 179 28.07 7.61 -43.95
N ILE A 180 28.69 6.78 -43.13
CA ILE A 180 30.03 6.23 -43.31
C ILE A 180 29.92 4.96 -44.18
N SER A 181 30.47 4.99 -45.39
CA SER A 181 30.91 3.88 -46.26
C SER A 181 31.43 4.55 -47.53
N GLY A 182 32.72 4.54 -47.93
CA GLY A 182 33.67 3.44 -47.95
C GLY A 182 33.95 3.08 -49.42
N LEU A 183 35.21 3.27 -49.84
CA LEU A 183 35.93 2.64 -50.98
C LEU A 183 36.08 3.36 -52.34
N LEU A 184 37.37 3.42 -52.73
CA LEU A 184 38.02 3.41 -54.05
C LEU A 184 38.05 4.73 -54.87
N ARG A 185 39.17 5.15 -55.50
CA ARG A 185 40.57 4.68 -55.64
C ARG A 185 41.33 5.72 -56.48
N SER A 186 42.66 5.83 -56.29
CA SER A 186 43.73 6.12 -57.30
C SER A 186 43.68 7.45 -58.08
N ASP A 187 44.77 8.15 -58.42
CA ASP A 187 46.22 8.01 -58.25
C ASP A 187 46.87 9.37 -58.69
N HIS A 188 48.20 9.46 -58.54
CA HIS A 188 49.18 10.37 -59.20
C HIS A 188 49.51 11.65 -58.42
N SER A 189 50.64 11.77 -57.71
CA SER A 189 52.06 11.83 -58.12
C SER A 189 52.54 13.25 -58.48
N THR A 190 53.61 13.66 -57.78
CA THR A 190 54.62 14.70 -58.12
C THR A 190 54.10 16.14 -58.20
N SER A 191 54.75 17.13 -57.58
CA SER A 191 56.19 17.43 -57.64
C SER A 191 56.70 18.19 -56.42
#